data_AF-A0A2G6HC46-F1
#
_entry.id   AF-A0A2G6HC46-F1
#
_cell.length_a   1.000
_cell.length_b   1.000
_cell.length_c   1.000
_cell.angle_alpha   90.00
_cell.angle_beta   90.00
_cell.angle_gamma   90.00
#
_symmetry.space_group_name_H-M   'P 1'
#
loop_
_entity.id
_entity.type
_entity.pdbx_description
1 polymer ?
#
loop_
_entity_poly.entity_id
_entity_poly.type
_entity_poly.pdbx_seq_one_letter_code
_entity_poly.pdbx_strand_id
1 'polypeptide(L)'
;MGVKASAIRVKAARYTSGFEKQQEFARACGISKTSYNNIEKGLQFPNRDVMKYLYRAHRIDFNFIMNGDFAQLPADVQQNLFDALERANSEWDQTQG
;
A
#
# COMPACT_ATOMS: atom_id res chain seq x y z
N MET A 1 -10.71 -8.75 9.47
CA MET A 1 -9.76 -8.03 8.61
C MET A 1 -8.54 -7.66 9.46
N GLY A 2 -7.33 -8.11 9.10
CA GLY A 2 -6.13 -7.89 9.90
C GLY A 2 -5.34 -6.68 9.43
N VAL A 3 -4.85 -5.84 10.37
CA VAL A 3 -4.04 -4.65 10.06
C VAL A 3 -2.77 -5.02 9.28
N LYS A 4 -2.19 -6.21 9.54
CA LYS A 4 -1.06 -6.78 8.78
C LYS A 4 -1.36 -6.89 7.28
N ALA A 5 -2.47 -7.52 6.90
CA ALA A 5 -2.81 -7.70 5.49
C ALA A 5 -3.02 -6.36 4.78
N SER A 6 -3.64 -5.38 5.45
CA SER A 6 -3.77 -4.03 4.92
C SER A 6 -2.41 -3.34 4.76
N ALA A 7 -1.51 -3.48 5.74
CA ALA A 7 -0.17 -2.90 5.67
C ALA A 7 0.65 -3.42 4.48
N ILE A 8 0.62 -4.74 4.23
CA ILE A 8 1.28 -5.36 3.07
C ILE A 8 0.71 -4.81 1.77
N ARG A 9 -0.63 -4.68 1.66
CA ARG A 9 -1.29 -4.16 0.45
C ARG A 9 -1.00 -2.68 0.22
N VAL A 10 -0.95 -1.86 1.28
CA VAL A 10 -0.54 -0.45 1.18
C VAL A 10 0.91 -0.33 0.69
N LYS A 11 1.80 -1.19 1.19
CA LYS A 11 3.20 -1.23 0.78
C LYS A 11 3.35 -1.65 -0.69
N ALA A 12 2.63 -2.68 -1.11
CA ALA A 12 2.57 -3.08 -2.52
C ALA A 12 2.00 -1.97 -3.42
N ALA A 13 0.96 -1.28 -2.95
CA ALA A 13 0.37 -0.15 -3.67
C ALA A 13 1.38 1.00 -3.84
N ARG A 14 2.23 1.26 -2.84
CA ARG A 14 3.31 2.25 -2.95
C ARG A 14 4.35 1.86 -4.01
N TYR A 15 4.79 0.60 -4.03
CA TYR A 15 5.71 0.12 -5.06
C TYR A 15 5.12 0.21 -6.46
N THR A 16 3.85 -0.20 -6.60
CA THR A 16 3.09 -0.07 -7.86
C THR A 16 2.94 1.38 -8.32
N SER A 17 2.87 2.30 -7.36
CA SER A 17 2.81 3.75 -7.60
C SER A 17 4.17 4.36 -8.00
N GLY A 18 5.24 3.56 -8.07
CA GLY A 18 6.58 3.99 -8.45
C GLY A 18 7.41 4.61 -7.33
N PHE A 19 6.99 4.48 -6.07
CA PHE A 19 7.69 5.05 -4.93
C PHE A 19 8.54 4.01 -4.21
N GLU A 20 9.85 4.10 -4.31
CA GLU A 20 10.77 3.22 -3.58
C GLU A 20 10.90 3.62 -2.10
N LYS A 21 10.77 4.92 -1.79
CA LYS A 21 10.97 5.44 -0.43
C LYS A 21 9.66 5.86 0.23
N GLN A 22 9.44 5.40 1.46
CA GLN A 22 8.32 5.80 2.32
C GLN A 22 8.16 7.33 2.43
N GLN A 23 9.27 8.06 2.55
CA GLN A 23 9.25 9.51 2.73
C GLN A 23 8.69 10.25 1.51
N GLU A 24 9.01 9.79 0.31
CA GLU A 24 8.54 10.40 -0.93
C GLU A 24 7.03 10.17 -1.10
N PHE A 25 6.58 8.95 -0.81
CA PHE A 25 5.16 8.61 -0.82
C PHE A 25 4.36 9.36 0.25
N ALA A 26 4.88 9.44 1.48
CA ALA A 26 4.24 10.18 2.57
C ALA A 26 4.06 11.66 2.21
N ARG A 27 5.09 12.27 1.60
CA ARG A 27 5.03 13.65 1.08
C ARG A 27 3.97 13.78 -0.02
N ALA A 28 3.90 12.83 -0.95
CA ALA A 28 2.90 12.85 -2.02
C ALA A 28 1.46 12.71 -1.50
N CYS A 29 1.27 11.91 -0.45
CA CYS A 29 -0.01 11.77 0.26
C CYS A 29 -0.35 12.95 1.19
N GLY A 30 0.60 13.87 1.43
CA GLY A 30 0.40 14.99 2.37
C GLY A 30 0.40 14.58 3.85
N ILE A 31 1.06 13.47 4.21
CA ILE A 31 1.12 12.97 5.59
C ILE A 31 2.56 12.89 6.12
N SER A 32 2.72 12.78 7.43
CA SER A 32 4.06 12.62 8.02
C SER A 32 4.64 11.24 7.70
N LYS A 33 5.97 11.18 7.54
CA LYS A 33 6.70 9.92 7.37
C LYS A 33 6.41 8.93 8.50
N THR A 34 6.36 9.41 9.74
CA THR A 34 6.06 8.58 10.92
C THR A 34 4.68 7.95 10.85
N SER A 35 3.66 8.74 10.45
CA SER A 35 2.31 8.22 10.28
C SER A 35 2.27 7.12 9.22
N TYR A 36 2.92 7.34 8.07
CA TYR A 36 2.99 6.35 7.01
C TYR A 36 3.75 5.08 7.43
N ASN A 37 4.88 5.23 8.12
CA ASN A 37 5.64 4.10 8.64
C ASN A 37 4.81 3.24 9.62
N ASN A 38 3.96 3.86 10.46
CA ASN A 38 3.07 3.11 11.34
C ASN A 38 2.00 2.31 10.57
N ILE A 39 1.53 2.84 9.43
CA ILE A 39 0.63 2.11 8.52
C ILE A 39 1.36 0.89 7.93
N GLU A 40 2.57 1.09 7.39
CA GLU A 40 3.38 0.00 6.81
C GLU A 40 3.86 -1.03 7.84
N LYS A 41 3.88 -0.69 9.14
CA LYS A 41 4.16 -1.65 10.23
C LYS A 41 2.91 -2.38 10.73
N GLY A 42 1.74 -2.09 10.16
CA GLY A 42 0.48 -2.68 10.61
C GLY A 42 0.06 -2.26 12.03
N LEU A 43 0.56 -1.11 12.51
CA LEU A 43 0.14 -0.54 13.80
C LEU A 43 -1.19 0.23 13.69
N GLN A 44 -1.52 0.69 12.48
CA GLN A 44 -2.77 1.39 12.19
C GLN A 44 -3.22 1.13 10.75
N PHE A 45 -4.51 1.32 10.49
CA PHE A 45 -5.05 1.28 9.14
C PHE A 45 -4.63 2.52 8.32
N PRO A 46 -4.56 2.41 6.99
CA PRO A 46 -4.33 3.57 6.13
C PRO A 46 -5.42 4.61 6.32
N ASN A 47 -5.01 5.88 6.40
CA ASN A 47 -5.94 6.97 6.54
C ASN A 47 -6.60 7.33 5.19
N ARG A 48 -7.64 8.18 5.25
CA ARG A 48 -8.38 8.61 4.08
C ARG A 48 -7.50 9.30 3.03
N ASP A 49 -6.47 10.03 3.44
CA ASP A 49 -5.59 10.77 2.52
C ASP A 49 -4.74 9.82 1.67
N VAL A 50 -4.11 8.82 2.30
CA VAL A 50 -3.34 7.77 1.59
C VAL A 50 -4.25 7.04 0.61
N MET A 51 -5.40 6.59 1.10
CA MET A 51 -6.40 5.91 0.30
C MET A 51 -6.83 6.75 -0.91
N LYS A 52 -7.19 8.02 -0.68
CA LYS A 52 -7.67 8.93 -1.73
C LYS A 52 -6.59 9.24 -2.75
N TYR A 53 -5.34 9.37 -2.31
CA TYR A 53 -4.19 9.59 -3.18
C TYR A 53 -3.98 8.40 -4.11
N LEU A 54 -3.93 7.17 -3.56
CA LEU A 54 -3.79 5.94 -4.33
C LEU A 54 -4.89 5.76 -5.37
N TYR A 55 -6.14 6.03 -5.01
CA TYR A 55 -7.25 5.95 -5.95
C TYR A 55 -7.15 6.99 -7.07
N ARG A 56 -6.88 8.26 -6.74
CA ARG A 56 -6.90 9.35 -7.73
C ARG A 56 -5.68 9.38 -8.63
N ALA A 57 -4.49 9.11 -8.09
CA ALA A 57 -3.24 9.21 -8.83
C ALA A 57 -2.85 7.89 -9.50
N HIS A 58 -3.23 6.75 -8.92
CA HIS A 58 -2.74 5.44 -9.33
C HIS A 58 -3.84 4.40 -9.60
N ARG A 59 -5.13 4.79 -9.48
CA ARG A 59 -6.30 3.93 -9.75
C ARG A 59 -6.32 2.65 -8.90
N ILE A 60 -5.70 2.69 -7.72
CA ILE A 60 -5.71 1.58 -6.76
C ILE A 60 -6.90 1.79 -5.82
N ASP A 61 -7.86 0.87 -5.88
CA ASP A 61 -9.12 0.98 -5.14
C ASP A 61 -8.97 0.69 -3.64
N PHE A 62 -9.82 1.33 -2.83
CA PHE A 62 -9.87 1.14 -1.39
C PHE A 62 -10.22 -0.30 -0.99
N ASN A 63 -11.05 -0.99 -1.77
CA ASN A 63 -11.44 -2.38 -1.55
C ASN A 63 -10.24 -3.31 -1.71
N PHE A 64 -9.31 -3.01 -2.62
CA PHE A 64 -8.04 -3.73 -2.66
C PHE A 64 -7.26 -3.51 -1.37
N ILE A 65 -7.06 -2.27 -0.95
CA ILE A 65 -6.26 -1.94 0.24
C ILE A 65 -6.82 -2.57 1.52
N MET A 66 -8.15 -2.56 1.69
CA MET A 66 -8.80 -3.04 2.90
C MET A 66 -9.15 -4.53 2.83
N ASN A 67 -9.81 -4.97 1.76
CA ASN A 67 -10.32 -6.34 1.61
C ASN A 67 -9.39 -7.25 0.83
N GLY A 68 -8.54 -6.71 -0.05
CA GLY A 68 -7.76 -7.49 -1.02
C GLY A 68 -8.57 -7.88 -2.24
N ASP A 69 -9.62 -7.11 -2.56
CA ASP A 69 -10.42 -7.32 -3.74
C ASP A 69 -9.73 -6.74 -4.98
N PHE A 70 -9.49 -7.58 -5.99
CA PHE A 70 -8.85 -7.21 -7.24
C PHE A 70 -9.88 -6.84 -8.33
N ALA A 71 -11.16 -7.18 -8.16
CA ALA A 71 -12.17 -7.05 -9.21
C ALA A 71 -12.37 -5.60 -9.68
N GLN A 72 -12.08 -4.63 -8.81
CA GLN A 72 -12.23 -3.20 -9.10
C GLN A 72 -10.95 -2.54 -9.64
N LEU A 73 -9.84 -3.30 -9.75
CA LEU A 73 -8.58 -2.77 -10.25
C LEU A 73 -8.49 -2.87 -11.78
N PRO A 74 -7.97 -1.84 -12.47
CA PRO A 74 -7.61 -1.94 -13.88
C PRO A 74 -6.61 -3.07 -14.16
N ALA A 75 -6.68 -3.71 -15.32
CA ALA A 75 -5.86 -4.87 -15.65
C ALA A 75 -4.34 -4.58 -15.63
N ASP A 76 -3.94 -3.38 -16.09
CA ASP A 76 -2.57 -2.88 -16.03
C ASP A 76 -2.08 -2.69 -14.58
N VAL A 77 -2.95 -2.20 -13.70
CA VAL A 77 -2.65 -2.07 -12.28
C VAL A 77 -2.50 -3.44 -11.64
N GLN A 78 -3.40 -4.39 -11.94
CA GLN A 78 -3.33 -5.75 -11.41
C GLN A 78 -2.00 -6.44 -11.75
N GLN A 79 -1.53 -6.32 -12.99
CA GLN A 79 -0.26 -6.91 -13.43
C GLN A 79 0.91 -6.41 -12.58
N ASN A 80 1.03 -5.10 -12.40
CA ASN A 80 2.10 -4.51 -11.60
C ASN A 80 1.98 -4.83 -10.09
N LEU A 81 0.76 -5.09 -9.63
CA LEU A 81 0.47 -5.32 -8.21
C LEU A 81 1.00 -6.68 -7.73
N PHE A 82 1.02 -7.70 -8.59
CA PHE A 82 1.45 -9.05 -8.20
C PHE A 82 2.93 -9.07 -7.79
N ASP A 83 3.81 -8.51 -8.62
CA ASP A 83 5.24 -8.40 -8.32
C ASP A 83 5.48 -7.55 -7.06
N ALA A 84 4.73 -6.45 -6.93
CA ALA A 84 4.80 -5.58 -5.76
C ALA A 84 4.31 -6.28 -4.47
N LEU A 85 3.30 -7.14 -4.56
CA LEU A 85 2.78 -7.93 -3.44
C LEU A 85 3.78 -9.00 -3.01
N GLU A 86 4.39 -9.72 -3.95
CA GLU A 86 5.42 -10.71 -3.65
C GLU A 86 6.59 -10.07 -2.91
N ARG A 87 7.10 -8.95 -3.43
CA ARG A 87 8.14 -8.16 -2.77
C ARG A 87 7.73 -7.72 -1.37
N ALA A 88 6.53 -7.15 -1.23
CA ALA A 88 6.05 -6.65 0.07
C ALA A 88 5.89 -7.76 1.11
N ASN A 89 5.44 -8.96 0.70
CA ASN A 89 5.35 -10.12 1.59
C ASN A 89 6.74 -10.60 2.01
N SER A 90 7.67 -10.75 1.06
CA SER A 90 9.05 -11.19 1.35
C SER A 90 9.74 -10.25 2.34
N GLU A 91 9.64 -8.94 2.13
CA GLU A 91 10.20 -7.94 3.05
C GLU A 91 9.51 -7.98 4.42
N TRP A 92 8.20 -8.27 4.47
CA TRP A 92 7.49 -8.42 5.74
C TRP A 92 8.03 -9.61 6.52
N ASP A 93 8.17 -10.77 5.87
CA ASP A 93 8.62 -12.00 6.51
C ASP A 93 10.05 -11.87 7.05
N GLN A 94 10.93 -11.18 6.32
CA GLN A 94 12.30 -10.85 6.78
C GLN A 94 12.32 -9.96 8.04
N THR A 95 11.31 -9.11 8.23
CA THR A 95 11.22 -8.26 9.44
C THR A 95 10.56 -8.94 10.64
N GLN A 96 10.09 -10.18 10.49
CA GLN A 96 9.43 -10.97 11.55
C GLN A 96 10.23 -12.19 11.99
N GLY A 97 11.25 -12.59 11.23
CA GLY A 97 12.27 -13.57 11.64
C GLY A 97 13.32 -12.94 12.54
#